data_AF-A0A348TR80-F1
#
_entry.id   AF-A0A348TR80-F1
#
_cell.length_a   1.000
_cell.length_b   1.000
_cell.length_c   1.000
_cell.angle_alpha   90.00
_cell.angle_beta   90.00
_cell.angle_gamma   90.00
#
_symmetry.space_group_name_H-M   'P 1'
#
loop_
_entity.id
_entity.type
_entity.pdbx_description
1 polymer ?
#
loop_
_entity_poly.entity_id
_entity_poly.type
_entity_poly.pdbx_seq_one_letter_code
_entity_poly.pdbx_strand_id
1 'polypeptide(L)'
;MEENNDNQHLFSKRIRAGKRTYFFDIKPSKTGDYYITLTESIKKSDGKGFSFDKHKLFIYKEDISKFSEALEEAFIHLKTKLMPHYNFEADTRSGKLEDI
;
A
#
# COMPACT_ATOMS: atom_id res chain seq x y z
N MET A 1 20.69 -3.35 -7.32
CA MET A 1 20.96 -3.41 -5.88
C MET A 1 20.09 -2.34 -5.25
N GLU A 2 18.93 -2.70 -4.71
CA GLU A 2 18.19 -1.79 -3.84
C GLU A 2 18.90 -1.85 -2.49
N GLU A 3 19.70 -0.82 -2.18
CA GLU A 3 20.39 -0.70 -0.90
C GLU A 3 19.38 -0.78 0.24
N ASN A 4 19.64 -1.70 1.16
CA ASN A 4 18.97 -1.83 2.44
C ASN A 4 19.06 -0.50 3.19
N ASN A 5 18.03 0.33 3.06
CA ASN A 5 17.81 1.49 3.89
C ASN A 5 16.77 1.17 4.98
N ASP A 6 16.87 -0.04 5.54
CA ASP A 6 15.99 -0.57 6.60
C ASP A 6 15.99 0.30 7.87
N ASN A 7 16.89 1.28 7.97
CA ASN A 7 17.01 2.18 9.13
C ASN A 7 16.25 3.51 9.02
N GLN A 8 15.38 3.71 8.02
CA GLN A 8 14.62 4.97 7.88
C GLN A 8 13.10 4.85 7.96
N HIS A 9 12.55 3.63 8.08
CA HIS A 9 11.09 3.46 8.16
C HIS A 9 10.68 3.30 9.62
N LEU A 10 9.82 4.19 10.13
CA LEU A 10 9.25 4.05 11.47
C LEU A 10 8.16 2.98 11.53
N PHE A 11 7.58 2.67 10.37
CA PHE A 11 6.57 1.66 10.20
C PHE A 11 6.63 1.16 8.75
N SER A 12 6.49 -0.14 8.54
CA SER A 12 6.26 -0.73 7.23
C SER A 12 5.26 -1.87 7.35
N LYS A 13 4.29 -1.92 6.44
CA LYS A 13 3.33 -3.02 6.32
C LYS A 13 3.26 -3.50 4.89
N ARG A 14 3.41 -4.80 4.68
CA ARG A 14 3.30 -5.45 3.37
C ARG A 14 2.04 -6.28 3.26
N ILE A 15 1.40 -6.16 2.10
CA ILE A 15 0.22 -6.95 1.74
C ILE A 15 0.48 -7.61 0.38
N ARG A 16 0.50 -8.95 0.34
CA ARG A 16 0.58 -9.71 -0.92
C ARG A 16 -0.83 -10.05 -1.42
N ALA A 17 -1.10 -9.74 -2.68
CA ALA A 17 -2.36 -10.00 -3.36
C ALA A 17 -2.09 -10.55 -4.77
N GLY A 18 -1.90 -11.86 -4.89
CA GLY A 18 -1.58 -12.51 -6.16
C GLY A 18 -0.26 -12.00 -6.77
N LYS A 19 -0.34 -11.36 -7.94
CA LYS A 19 0.83 -10.75 -8.63
C LYS A 19 1.19 -9.36 -8.09
N ARG A 20 0.38 -8.78 -7.21
CA ARG A 20 0.57 -7.43 -6.65
C ARG A 20 1.10 -7.54 -5.22
N THR A 21 2.01 -6.65 -4.86
CA THR A 21 2.45 -6.44 -3.48
C THR A 21 2.29 -4.97 -3.14
N TYR A 22 1.56 -4.68 -2.08
CA TYR A 22 1.39 -3.33 -1.55
C TYR A 22 2.32 -3.13 -0.35
N PHE A 23 2.90 -1.94 -0.28
CA PHE A 23 3.75 -1.50 0.83
C PHE A 23 3.21 -0.19 1.37
N PHE A 24 3.03 -0.13 2.68
CA PHE A 24 2.60 1.05 3.42
C PHE A 24 3.72 1.42 4.37
N ASP A 25 4.49 2.45 4.03
CA ASP A 25 5.62 2.89 4.84
C ASP A 25 5.36 4.28 5.44
N ILE A 26 5.82 4.50 6.68
CA ILE A 26 5.93 5.82 7.30
C ILE A 26 7.40 6.22 7.38
N LYS A 27 7.75 7.38 6.83
CA LYS A 27 9.14 7.85 6.72
C LYS A 27 9.29 9.27 7.26
N PRO A 28 10.43 9.60 7.89
CA PRO A 28 10.76 10.97 8.26
C PRO A 28 11.08 11.81 7.02
N SER A 29 10.63 13.06 7.03
CA SER A 29 11.04 14.09 6.08
C SER A 29 12.34 14.75 6.54
N LYS A 30 12.97 15.53 5.65
CA LYS A 30 14.14 16.34 6.00
C LYS A 30 13.83 17.46 7.01
N THR A 31 12.55 17.84 7.16
CA THR A 31 12.10 18.91 8.06
C THR A 31 11.74 18.40 9.46
N GLY A 32 11.85 17.09 9.71
CA GLY A 32 11.49 16.46 10.99
C GLY A 32 10.03 16.01 11.10
N ASP A 33 9.22 16.25 10.07
CA ASP A 33 7.86 15.70 9.97
C ASP A 33 7.87 14.28 9.40
N TYR A 34 6.68 13.70 9.20
CA TYR A 34 6.49 12.38 8.61
C TYR A 34 5.61 12.42 7.36
N TYR A 35 5.83 11.46 6.47
CA TYR A 35 4.97 11.22 5.31
C TYR A 35 4.77 9.72 5.10
N ILE A 36 3.68 9.37 4.43
CA ILE A 36 3.35 8.00 4.06
C ILE A 36 3.78 7.75 2.61
N THR A 37 4.33 6.57 2.33
CA THR A 37 4.42 6.06 0.96
C THR A 37 3.56 4.82 0.79
N LEU A 38 2.68 4.87 -0.21
CA LEU A 38 1.95 3.70 -0.70
C LEU A 38 2.61 3.24 -2.00
N THR A 39 3.17 2.03 -1.99
CA THR A 39 3.78 1.44 -3.19
C THR A 39 3.01 0.21 -3.61
N GLU A 40 2.56 0.16 -4.86
CA GLU A 40 2.12 -1.05 -5.52
C GLU A 40 3.26 -1.59 -6.40
N SER A 41 3.64 -2.85 -6.21
CA SER A 41 4.61 -3.57 -7.02
C SER A 41 3.92 -4.72 -7.74
N ILE A 42 3.89 -4.69 -9.07
CA ILE A 42 3.21 -5.66 -9.92
C ILE A 42 4.25 -6.56 -10.57
N LYS A 43 4.23 -7.85 -10.25
CA LYS A 43 5.09 -8.85 -10.89
C LYS A 43 4.60 -9.13 -12.31
N LYS A 44 5.41 -8.77 -13.31
CA LYS A 44 5.24 -9.12 -14.72
C LYS A 44 6.09 -10.32 -15.09
N SER A 45 5.60 -11.13 -16.01
CA SER A 45 6.35 -12.19 -16.66
C SER A 45 6.29 -11.94 -18.16
N ASP A 46 7.45 -11.80 -18.78
CA ASP A 46 7.60 -11.45 -20.20
C ASP A 46 8.20 -12.62 -21.02
N GLY A 47 8.10 -13.85 -20.49
CA GLY A 47 8.65 -15.06 -21.11
C GLY A 47 10.18 -15.16 -21.10
N LYS A 48 10.90 -14.07 -20.78
CA LYS A 48 12.37 -14.02 -20.66
C LYS A 48 12.84 -13.80 -19.21
N GLY A 49 11.95 -13.39 -18.32
CA GLY A 49 12.21 -13.26 -16.90
C GLY A 49 11.02 -12.75 -16.11
N PHE A 50 11.32 -12.22 -14.93
CA PHE A 50 10.37 -11.46 -14.13
C PHE A 50 10.83 -10.02 -14.00
N SER A 51 9.90 -9.09 -14.21
CA SER A 51 10.08 -7.67 -13.95
C SER A 51 9.01 -7.18 -12.98
N PHE A 52 9.22 -6.01 -12.39
CA PHE A 52 8.29 -5.41 -11.44
C PHE A 52 7.98 -3.98 -11.85
N ASP A 53 6.70 -3.69 -12.09
CA ASP A 53 6.22 -2.34 -12.26
C ASP A 53 5.84 -1.77 -10.90
N LYS A 54 6.47 -0.65 -10.52
CA LYS A 54 6.23 0.01 -9.24
C LYS A 54 5.47 1.32 -9.45
N HIS A 55 4.31 1.43 -8.81
CA HIS A 55 3.56 2.68 -8.68
C HIS A 55 3.71 3.17 -7.25
N LYS A 56 4.15 4.41 -7.05
CA LYS A 56 4.44 4.97 -5.73
C LYS A 56 3.73 6.30 -5.56
N LEU A 57 2.99 6.42 -4.47
CA LEU A 57 2.38 7.66 -4.01
C LEU A 57 3.08 8.15 -2.74
N PHE A 58 3.24 9.46 -2.63
CA PHE A 58 3.74 10.15 -1.44
C PHE A 58 2.60 10.99 -0.86
N ILE A 59 2.31 10.83 0.42
CA ILE A 59 1.26 11.57 1.12
C ILE A 59 1.92 12.31 2.29
N TYR A 60 2.02 13.62 2.17
CA TYR A 60 2.63 14.48 3.18
C TYR A 60 1.63 14.86 4.27
N LYS A 61 2.17 15.24 5.44
CA LYS A 61 1.42 15.52 6.68
C LYS A 61 0.19 16.40 6.48
N GLU A 62 0.32 17.45 5.68
CA GLU A 62 -0.72 18.43 5.36
C GLU A 62 -1.94 17.83 4.65
N ASP A 63 -1.76 16.71 3.93
CA ASP A 63 -2.79 16.08 3.12
C ASP A 63 -3.35 14.79 3.75
N ILE A 64 -2.73 14.26 4.82
CA ILE A 64 -3.09 12.96 5.42
C ILE A 64 -4.58 12.89 5.76
N SER A 65 -5.12 13.90 6.45
CA SER A 65 -6.52 13.88 6.89
C SER A 65 -7.49 13.86 5.71
N LYS A 66 -7.26 14.71 4.70
CA LYS A 66 -8.12 14.78 3.50
C LYS A 66 -8.04 13.50 2.68
N PHE A 67 -6.83 12.92 2.57
CA PHE A 67 -6.62 11.68 1.86
C PHE A 67 -7.31 10.50 2.56
N SER A 68 -7.19 10.39 3.89
CA SER A 68 -7.82 9.28 4.63
C SER A 68 -9.33 9.33 4.56
N GLU A 69 -9.92 10.53 4.70
CA GLU A 69 -11.37 10.74 4.60
C GLU A 69 -11.88 10.32 3.22
N ALA A 70 -11.27 10.82 2.15
CA ALA A 70 -11.66 10.46 0.78
C ALA A 70 -11.51 8.96 0.49
N LEU A 71 -10.46 8.32 1.02
CA LEU A 71 -10.24 6.89 0.86
C LEU A 71 -11.30 6.07 1.62
N GLU A 72 -11.64 6.47 2.85
CA GLU A 72 -12.67 5.82 3.65
C GLU A 72 -14.05 5.96 3.00
N GLU A 73 -14.41 7.14 2.52
CA GLU A 73 -15.65 7.36 1.77
C GLU A 73 -15.73 6.46 0.54
N ALA A 74 -14.63 6.32 -0.22
CA ALA A 74 -14.57 5.42 -1.37
C ALA A 74 -14.82 3.96 -0.96
N PHE A 75 -14.23 3.51 0.16
CA PHE A 75 -14.48 2.17 0.70
C PHE A 75 -15.94 1.98 1.12
N ILE A 76 -16.54 2.95 1.81
CA ILE A 76 -17.95 2.89 2.21
C ILE A 76 -18.85 2.83 0.98
N HIS A 77 -18.60 3.66 -0.02
CA HIS A 77 -19.39 3.67 -1.26
C HIS A 77 -19.29 2.31 -1.98
N LEU A 78 -18.08 1.75 -2.10
CA LEU A 78 -17.87 0.44 -2.69
C LEU A 78 -18.62 -0.66 -1.93
N LYS A 79 -18.47 -0.73 -0.60
CA LYS A 79 -19.07 -1.78 0.23
C LYS A 79 -20.58 -1.68 0.31
N THR A 80 -21.14 -0.47 0.35
CA THR A 80 -22.59 -0.29 0.64
C THR A 80 -23.43 -0.09 -0.62
N LYS A 81 -22.89 0.56 -1.66
CA LYS A 81 -23.65 0.90 -2.87
C LYS A 81 -23.35 -0.01 -4.04
N LEU A 82 -22.07 -0.32 -4.27
CA LEU A 82 -21.65 -1.06 -5.47
C LEU A 82 -21.58 -2.58 -5.24
N MET A 83 -21.18 -3.01 -4.05
CA MET A 83 -20.94 -4.42 -3.73
C MET A 83 -21.51 -4.85 -2.36
N PRO A 84 -22.81 -4.62 -2.08
CA PRO A 84 -23.41 -4.86 -0.76
C PRO A 84 -23.46 -6.33 -0.33
N HIS A 85 -23.38 -7.26 -1.27
CA HIS A 85 -23.45 -8.70 -0.99
C HIS A 85 -22.09 -9.40 -1.07
N TYR A 86 -21.00 -8.67 -1.35
CA TYR A 86 -19.67 -9.25 -1.40
C TYR A 86 -19.06 -9.31 0.00
N ASN A 87 -18.54 -10.48 0.39
CA ASN A 87 -17.89 -10.67 1.68
C ASN A 87 -16.39 -10.33 1.63
N PHE A 88 -16.05 -9.06 1.85
CA PHE A 88 -14.66 -8.59 1.88
C PHE A 88 -13.83 -9.19 3.03
N GLU A 89 -14.46 -9.74 4.07
CA GLU A 89 -13.77 -10.32 5.23
C GLU A 89 -13.33 -11.78 4.99
N ALA A 90 -13.81 -12.43 3.93
CA ALA A 90 -13.35 -13.77 3.58
C ALA A 90 -11.93 -13.77 2.99
N ASP A 91 -11.56 -12.70 2.27
CA ASP A 91 -10.28 -12.58 1.55
C ASP A 91 -9.09 -12.18 2.43
N THR A 92 -9.36 -11.60 3.61
CA THR A 92 -8.32 -11.20 4.59
C THR A 92 -7.50 -12.39 5.10
N ARG A 93 -8.03 -13.63 4.99
CA ARG A 93 -7.31 -14.86 5.34
C ARG A 93 -6.33 -15.36 4.26
N SER A 94 -6.42 -14.84 3.03
CA SER A 94 -5.56 -15.26 1.91
C SER A 94 -4.31 -14.38 1.76
N GLY A 95 -4.41 -13.10 2.11
CA GLY A 95 -3.29 -12.16 2.10
C GLY A 95 -2.55 -12.20 3.43
N LYS A 96 -1.42 -12.90 3.51
CA LYS A 96 -0.53 -12.80 4.68
C LYS A 96 -0.13 -11.34 4.88
N LEU A 97 -0.62 -10.76 5.98
CA LEU A 97 -0.07 -9.52 6.53
C LEU A 97 1.29 -9.87 7.11
N GLU A 98 2.34 -9.29 6.53
CA GLU A 98 3.70 -9.42 7.03
C GLU A 98 4.14 -8.03 7.48
N ASP A 99 4.41 -7.89 8.77
CA ASP A 99 5.23 -6.78 9.27
C ASP A 99 6.66 -7.04 8.78
N ILE A 100 7.35 -5.98 8.35
CA ILE A 100 8.74 -6.03 7.87
C ILE A 100 9.57 -5.13 8.75
#